data_AF-A0A2N2P194-F1
#
_entry.id   AF-A0A2N2P194-F1
#
_cell.length_a   1.000
_cell.length_b   1.000
_cell.length_c   1.000
_cell.angle_alpha   90.00
_cell.angle_beta   90.00
_cell.angle_gamma   90.00
#
_symmetry.space_group_name_H-M   'P 1'
#
loop_
_entity.id
_entity.type
_entity.pdbx_description
1 polymer ?
#
loop_
_entity_poly.entity_id
_entity_poly.type
_entity_poly.pdbx_seq_one_letter_code
_entity_poly.pdbx_strand_id
1 'polypeptide(L)'
;MLKALHWLRSRQEERELAYWFALVFYDHRDRSFNNRAYFFYLVLFFAVWFFMLLIFIASGGVQLLEMLVPGQPQRAAVICTVVLLALWFIVSLRTSLKRSPLMLSEEDAYLLCQTPLPRGLLVLRWVWMPWFKNAIPVWLATIVLGFSLAEIFLPGDAAVDNLPVYLGYGLRAWVCVLPIHLGLFAFQWLAGILRLQKNTIRRWLHLPFLGGVLVFFYLLLTSLMETTLPLSQILRSIFNTLAFPLHSGFRQGSLLSPVIIGLVFALSMLALLYLAARDFNLTRAAQETQTLNLVQDLQRYGFTDSAKQIQQQQRLGAGRKTVRLPAYPGPAALLWKDILQSRRSLRLPDIINCLALYWLLPFCRI
;
A
#
# COMPACT_ATOMS: atom_id res chain seq x y z
N MET A 1 -26.43 -5.90 16.39
CA MET A 1 -25.17 -5.12 16.45
C MET A 1 -24.28 -5.30 15.21
N LEU A 2 -23.90 -6.52 14.84
CA LEU A 2 -23.09 -6.81 13.65
C LEU A 2 -23.71 -6.30 12.33
N LYS A 3 -25.04 -6.37 12.19
CA LYS A 3 -25.78 -5.80 11.05
C LYS A 3 -25.61 -4.28 10.91
N ALA A 4 -25.63 -3.55 12.03
CA ALA A 4 -25.47 -2.09 12.03
C ALA A 4 -24.04 -1.69 11.64
N LEU A 5 -23.04 -2.41 12.16
CA LEU A 5 -21.64 -2.25 11.77
C LEU A 5 -21.44 -2.49 10.26
N HIS A 6 -22.03 -3.56 9.74
CA HIS A 6 -21.97 -3.90 8.33
C HIS A 6 -22.67 -2.85 7.46
N TRP A 7 -23.83 -2.36 7.89
CA TRP A 7 -24.58 -1.31 7.21
C TRP A 7 -23.79 0.00 7.16
N LEU A 8 -23.21 0.44 8.28
CA LEU A 8 -22.41 1.67 8.32
C LEU A 8 -21.24 1.59 7.33
N ARG A 9 -20.50 0.48 7.35
CA ARG A 9 -19.35 0.31 6.47
C ARG A 9 -19.72 0.15 4.99
N SER A 10 -20.79 -0.58 4.69
CA SER A 10 -21.27 -0.73 3.30
C SER A 10 -21.72 0.60 2.70
N ARG A 11 -22.39 1.46 3.48
CA ARG A 11 -22.75 2.83 3.04
C ARG A 11 -21.52 3.67 2.66
N GLN A 12 -20.42 3.54 3.41
CA GLN A 12 -19.17 4.24 3.07
C GLN A 12 -18.56 3.69 1.77
N GLU A 13 -18.50 2.37 1.64
CA GLU A 13 -17.97 1.68 0.46
C GLU A 13 -18.79 2.04 -0.80
N GLU A 14 -20.11 2.08 -0.70
CA GLU A 14 -21.01 2.50 -1.78
C GLU A 14 -20.75 3.95 -2.21
N ARG A 15 -20.60 4.88 -1.26
CA ARG A 15 -20.26 6.29 -1.56
C ARG A 15 -18.91 6.42 -2.27
N GLU A 16 -17.93 5.61 -1.91
CA GLU A 16 -16.63 5.60 -2.59
C GLU A 16 -16.73 5.06 -4.02
N LEU A 17 -17.45 3.95 -4.21
CA LEU A 17 -17.66 3.34 -5.53
C LEU A 17 -18.49 4.23 -6.45
N ALA A 18 -19.51 4.90 -5.93
CA ALA A 18 -20.35 5.83 -6.69
C ALA A 18 -19.53 6.96 -7.33
N TYR A 19 -18.47 7.43 -6.66
CA TYR A 19 -17.56 8.42 -7.24
C TYR A 19 -16.75 7.87 -8.41
N TRP A 20 -16.26 6.64 -8.30
CA TRP A 20 -15.54 5.99 -9.41
C TRP A 20 -16.46 5.72 -10.61
N PHE A 21 -17.71 5.32 -10.36
CA PHE A 21 -18.70 5.13 -11.41
C PHE A 21 -19.10 6.44 -12.09
N ALA A 22 -19.25 7.52 -11.33
CA ALA A 22 -19.54 8.84 -11.88
C ALA A 22 -18.43 9.34 -12.82
N LEU A 23 -17.17 9.00 -12.56
CA LEU A 23 -16.04 9.36 -13.44
C LEU A 23 -16.15 8.75 -14.84
N VAL A 24 -16.84 7.61 -14.95
CA VAL A 24 -17.09 6.91 -16.23
C VAL A 24 -18.55 7.11 -16.68
N PHE A 25 -19.22 8.15 -16.18
CA PHE A 25 -20.61 8.47 -16.51
C PHE A 25 -21.60 7.30 -16.31
N TYR A 26 -21.29 6.37 -15.40
CA TYR A 26 -22.17 5.25 -15.07
C TYR A 26 -23.00 5.56 -13.82
N ASP A 27 -24.33 5.48 -13.93
CA ASP A 27 -25.22 5.61 -12.78
C ASP A 27 -25.58 4.24 -12.21
N HIS A 28 -25.01 3.88 -11.06
CA HIS A 28 -25.31 2.63 -10.37
C HIS A 28 -26.77 2.48 -9.90
N ARG A 29 -27.54 3.57 -9.84
CA ARG A 29 -28.95 3.54 -9.40
C ARG A 29 -29.92 3.29 -10.54
N ASP A 30 -29.54 3.65 -11.76
CA ASP A 30 -30.36 3.40 -12.93
C ASP A 30 -30.35 1.90 -13.29
N ARG A 31 -31.53 1.27 -13.25
CA ARG A 31 -31.70 -0.15 -13.60
C ARG A 31 -32.17 -0.36 -15.03
N SER A 32 -32.22 0.70 -15.85
CA SER A 32 -32.59 0.65 -17.26
C SER A 32 -31.74 -0.34 -18.05
N PHE A 33 -32.33 -0.93 -19.10
CA PHE A 33 -31.60 -1.84 -19.98
C PHE A 33 -30.41 -1.13 -20.64
N ASN A 34 -30.58 0.14 -21.03
CA ASN A 34 -29.52 0.93 -21.66
C ASN A 34 -28.32 1.10 -20.72
N ASN A 35 -28.55 1.42 -19.45
CA ASN A 35 -27.48 1.55 -18.46
C ASN A 35 -26.76 0.21 -18.21
N ARG A 36 -27.49 -0.92 -18.19
CA ARG A 36 -26.86 -2.26 -18.08
C ARG A 36 -26.02 -2.63 -19.30
N ALA A 37 -26.51 -2.32 -20.50
CA ALA A 37 -25.77 -2.52 -21.74
C ALA A 37 -24.51 -1.64 -21.77
N TYR A 38 -24.62 -0.39 -21.31
CA TYR A 38 -23.50 0.52 -21.16
C TYR A 38 -22.46 -0.01 -20.16
N PHE A 39 -22.88 -0.56 -19.03
CA PHE A 39 -21.97 -1.22 -18.08
C PHE A 39 -21.19 -2.37 -18.73
N PHE A 40 -21.89 -3.24 -19.48
CA PHE A 40 -21.23 -4.33 -20.19
C PHE A 40 -20.21 -3.83 -21.22
N TYR A 41 -20.57 -2.79 -21.98
CA TYR A 41 -19.65 -2.11 -22.88
C TYR A 41 -18.40 -1.58 -22.15
N LEU A 42 -18.58 -0.88 -21.01
CA LEU A 42 -17.46 -0.38 -20.21
C LEU A 42 -16.54 -1.50 -19.75
N VAL A 43 -17.09 -2.60 -19.26
CA VAL A 43 -16.30 -3.76 -18.82
C VAL A 43 -15.48 -4.32 -19.98
N LEU A 44 -16.08 -4.51 -21.15
CA LEU A 44 -15.38 -5.02 -22.33
C LEU A 44 -14.28 -4.05 -22.79
N PHE A 45 -14.61 -2.76 -22.90
CA PHE A 45 -13.68 -1.72 -23.33
C PHE A 45 -12.46 -1.66 -22.40
N PHE A 46 -12.69 -1.57 -21.08
CA PHE A 46 -11.59 -1.54 -20.12
C PHE A 46 -10.82 -2.84 -20.07
N ALA A 47 -11.46 -4.01 -20.24
CA ALA A 47 -10.74 -5.28 -20.29
C ALA A 47 -9.74 -5.33 -21.46
N VAL A 48 -10.17 -4.95 -22.67
CA VAL A 48 -9.30 -4.89 -23.85
C VAL A 48 -8.22 -3.84 -23.69
N TRP A 49 -8.59 -2.62 -23.27
CA TRP A 49 -7.63 -1.54 -23.06
C TRP A 49 -6.57 -1.90 -22.02
N PHE A 50 -6.99 -2.48 -20.88
CA PHE A 50 -6.09 -2.88 -19.81
C PHE A 50 -5.16 -4.01 -20.23
N PHE A 51 -5.68 -4.98 -20.99
CA PHE A 51 -4.86 -6.06 -21.55
C PHE A 51 -3.78 -5.53 -22.50
N MET A 52 -4.14 -4.65 -23.43
CA MET A 52 -3.18 -4.01 -24.35
C MET A 52 -2.11 -3.20 -23.59
N LEU A 53 -2.53 -2.45 -22.57
CA LEU A 53 -1.61 -1.71 -21.70
C LEU A 53 -0.65 -2.64 -20.95
N LEU A 54 -1.14 -3.77 -20.42
CA LEU A 54 -0.32 -4.75 -19.72
C LEU A 54 0.74 -5.35 -20.65
N ILE A 55 0.38 -5.74 -21.88
CA ILE A 55 1.33 -6.26 -22.88
C ILE A 55 2.39 -5.20 -23.21
N PHE A 56 1.96 -3.97 -23.47
CA PHE A 56 2.88 -2.87 -23.76
C PHE A 56 3.91 -2.69 -22.64
N ILE A 57 3.47 -2.64 -21.38
CA ILE A 57 4.36 -2.52 -20.22
C ILE A 57 5.22 -3.78 -20.04
N ALA A 58 4.66 -4.96 -20.33
CA ALA A 58 5.37 -6.23 -20.20
C ALA A 58 6.61 -6.30 -21.09
N SER A 59 6.56 -5.73 -22.30
CA SER A 59 7.71 -5.63 -23.20
C SER A 59 8.88 -4.83 -22.58
N GLY A 60 8.59 -3.74 -21.87
CA GLY A 60 9.60 -3.01 -21.09
C GLY A 60 10.09 -3.79 -19.88
N GLY A 61 9.23 -4.60 -19.27
CA GLY A 61 9.62 -5.49 -18.17
C GLY A 61 10.59 -6.59 -18.58
N VAL A 62 10.56 -7.07 -19.84
CA VAL A 62 11.57 -8.01 -20.37
C VAL A 62 12.97 -7.46 -20.21
N GLN A 63 13.19 -6.24 -20.69
CA GLN A 63 14.50 -5.56 -20.60
C GLN A 63 14.96 -5.44 -19.14
N LEU A 64 14.04 -5.08 -18.24
CA LEU A 64 14.33 -4.97 -16.81
C LEU A 64 14.77 -6.32 -16.22
N LEU A 65 14.04 -7.40 -16.52
CA LEU A 65 14.34 -8.73 -15.98
C LEU A 65 15.68 -9.27 -16.47
N GLU A 66 15.99 -9.08 -17.76
CA GLU A 66 17.26 -9.50 -18.36
C GLU A 66 18.45 -8.71 -17.85
N MET A 67 18.29 -7.39 -17.61
CA MET A 67 19.33 -6.55 -17.02
C MET A 67 19.64 -6.92 -15.56
N LEU A 68 18.63 -7.32 -14.79
CA LEU A 68 18.78 -7.54 -13.36
C LEU A 68 19.50 -8.86 -13.03
N VAL A 69 19.08 -9.96 -13.67
CA VAL A 69 19.71 -11.28 -13.53
C VAL A 69 19.76 -11.97 -14.89
N PRO A 70 20.85 -11.77 -15.65
CA PRO A 70 21.00 -12.38 -16.97
C PRO A 70 20.86 -13.90 -16.91
N GLY A 71 20.04 -14.47 -17.79
CA GLY A 71 19.81 -15.91 -17.89
C GLY A 71 18.92 -16.53 -16.80
N GLN A 72 18.42 -15.77 -15.82
CA GLN A 72 17.49 -16.26 -14.79
C GLN A 72 16.29 -15.30 -14.58
N PRO A 73 15.42 -15.12 -15.58
CA PRO A 73 14.35 -14.12 -15.55
C PRO A 73 13.32 -14.39 -14.44
N GLN A 74 13.07 -15.65 -14.07
CA GLN A 74 12.16 -15.98 -12.96
C GLN A 74 12.70 -15.45 -11.63
N ARG A 75 14.02 -15.51 -11.43
CA ARG A 75 14.67 -15.03 -10.20
C ARG A 75 14.65 -13.51 -10.16
N ALA A 76 14.92 -12.85 -11.29
CA ALA A 76 14.76 -11.41 -11.41
C ALA A 76 13.34 -10.97 -11.04
N ALA A 77 12.30 -11.65 -11.54
CA ALA A 77 10.91 -11.32 -11.26
C ALA A 77 10.56 -11.46 -9.76
N VAL A 78 11.09 -12.49 -9.09
CA VAL A 78 10.97 -12.66 -7.64
C VAL A 78 11.64 -11.51 -6.89
N ILE A 79 12.85 -11.13 -7.27
CA ILE A 79 13.59 -10.01 -6.66
C ILE A 79 12.81 -8.71 -6.83
N CYS A 80 12.33 -8.40 -8.04
CA CYS A 80 11.49 -7.22 -8.30
C CYS A 80 10.24 -7.20 -7.43
N THR A 81 9.57 -8.35 -7.29
CA THR A 81 8.37 -8.49 -6.46
C THR A 81 8.69 -8.26 -4.98
N VAL A 82 9.80 -8.81 -4.48
CA VAL A 82 10.24 -8.60 -3.09
C VAL A 82 10.59 -7.14 -2.83
N VAL A 83 11.31 -6.48 -3.74
CA VAL A 83 11.63 -5.05 -3.64
C VAL A 83 10.36 -4.21 -3.62
N LEU A 84 9.42 -4.50 -4.53
CA LEU A 84 8.12 -3.80 -4.57
C LEU A 84 7.35 -3.96 -3.25
N LEU A 85 7.22 -5.20 -2.75
CA LEU A 85 6.57 -5.50 -1.48
C LEU A 85 7.28 -4.82 -0.32
N ALA A 86 8.61 -4.81 -0.30
CA ALA A 86 9.42 -4.18 0.74
C ALA A 86 9.19 -2.67 0.78
N LEU A 87 9.30 -1.99 -0.36
CA LEU A 87 9.10 -0.54 -0.46
C LEU A 87 7.70 -0.14 -0.03
N TRP A 88 6.68 -0.82 -0.57
CA TRP A 88 5.29 -0.61 -0.21
C TRP A 88 5.07 -0.83 1.30
N PHE A 89 5.56 -1.95 1.83
CA PHE A 89 5.33 -2.34 3.22
C PHE A 89 6.05 -1.42 4.20
N ILE A 90 7.29 -1.00 3.93
CA ILE A 90 8.03 -0.06 4.78
C ILE A 90 7.30 1.28 4.87
N VAL A 91 6.84 1.81 3.73
CA VAL A 91 6.07 3.07 3.70
C VAL A 91 4.76 2.90 4.47
N SER A 92 4.03 1.82 4.21
CA SER A 92 2.71 1.59 4.80
C SER A 92 2.82 1.32 6.31
N LEU A 93 3.79 0.52 6.76
CA LEU A 93 4.10 0.30 8.17
C LEU A 93 4.48 1.60 8.88
N ARG A 94 5.31 2.44 8.26
CA ARG A 94 5.66 3.75 8.82
C ARG A 94 4.44 4.64 8.99
N THR A 95 3.50 4.62 8.04
CA THR A 95 2.24 5.38 8.19
C THR A 95 1.37 4.83 9.31
N SER A 96 1.21 3.50 9.40
CA SER A 96 0.45 2.82 10.45
C SER A 96 1.08 2.96 11.84
N LEU A 97 2.40 3.12 11.93
CA LEU A 97 3.11 3.39 13.18
C LEU A 97 3.06 4.87 13.59
N LYS A 98 2.79 5.79 12.66
CA LYS A 98 2.62 7.22 12.96
C LYS A 98 1.18 7.64 13.22
N ARG A 99 0.21 6.99 12.58
CA ARG A 99 -1.22 7.32 12.62
C ARG A 99 -2.04 6.04 12.79
N SER A 100 -3.25 6.15 13.32
CA SER A 100 -4.17 5.01 13.40
C SER A 100 -4.44 4.45 12.00
N PRO A 101 -4.36 3.13 11.80
CA PRO A 101 -4.73 2.49 10.53
C PRO A 101 -6.26 2.53 10.31
N LEU A 102 -7.04 2.63 11.38
CA LEU A 102 -8.49 2.77 11.33
C LEU A 102 -8.85 4.26 11.20
N MET A 103 -9.29 4.65 10.01
CA MET A 103 -9.75 6.00 9.68
C MET A 103 -11.27 6.12 9.91
N LEU A 104 -11.66 7.06 10.77
CA LEU A 104 -13.06 7.34 11.10
C LEU A 104 -13.42 8.77 10.74
N SER A 105 -14.49 8.96 9.96
CA SER A 105 -15.07 10.29 9.77
C SER A 105 -15.58 10.82 11.11
N GLU A 106 -15.86 12.12 11.19
CA GLU A 106 -16.37 12.72 12.43
C GLU A 106 -17.72 12.13 12.83
N GLU A 107 -18.62 11.92 11.85
CA GLU A 107 -19.90 11.25 12.04
C GLU A 107 -19.73 9.82 12.56
N ASP A 108 -18.84 9.04 11.94
CA ASP A 108 -18.60 7.65 12.35
C ASP A 108 -17.94 7.58 13.72
N ALA A 109 -17.03 8.50 14.02
CA ALA A 109 -16.35 8.56 15.30
C ALA A 109 -17.35 8.81 16.43
N TYR A 110 -18.30 9.74 16.23
CA TYR A 110 -19.34 10.03 17.22
C TYR A 110 -20.21 8.79 17.50
N LEU A 111 -20.66 8.10 16.44
CA LEU A 111 -21.49 6.90 16.57
C LEU A 111 -20.74 5.70 17.15
N LEU A 112 -19.53 5.42 16.66
CA LEU A 112 -18.77 4.22 17.04
C LEU A 112 -18.12 4.33 18.42
N CYS A 113 -17.73 5.53 18.85
CA CYS A 113 -17.11 5.71 20.17
C CYS A 113 -18.13 5.63 21.32
N GLN A 114 -19.41 5.91 21.04
CA GLN A 114 -20.48 5.87 22.05
C GLN A 114 -21.16 4.51 22.16
N THR A 115 -20.90 3.59 21.23
CA THR A 115 -21.54 2.27 21.20
C THR A 115 -20.60 1.19 21.76
N PRO A 116 -21.08 0.27 22.62
CA PRO A 116 -20.26 -0.80 23.18
C PRO A 116 -20.03 -1.92 22.16
N LEU A 117 -19.18 -1.68 21.15
CA LEU A 117 -18.91 -2.62 20.06
C LEU A 117 -17.71 -3.54 20.36
N PRO A 118 -17.77 -4.81 19.91
CA PRO A 118 -16.61 -5.69 19.91
C PRO A 118 -15.55 -5.17 18.91
N ARG A 119 -14.48 -4.60 19.47
CA ARG A 119 -13.43 -3.88 18.71
C ARG A 119 -12.70 -4.75 17.70
N GLY A 120 -12.51 -6.04 18.00
CA GLY A 120 -11.90 -6.99 17.06
C GLY A 120 -12.70 -7.14 15.76
N LEU A 121 -14.03 -7.25 15.85
CA LEU A 121 -14.90 -7.36 14.69
C LEU A 121 -14.98 -6.06 13.90
N LEU A 122 -14.99 -4.91 14.59
CA LEU A 122 -14.92 -3.59 13.98
C LEU A 122 -13.65 -3.46 13.11
N VAL A 123 -12.48 -3.76 13.67
CA VAL A 123 -11.21 -3.71 12.94
C VAL A 123 -11.25 -4.67 11.74
N LEU A 124 -11.66 -5.92 11.93
CA LEU A 124 -11.70 -6.92 10.87
C LEU A 124 -12.62 -6.49 9.70
N ARG A 125 -13.77 -5.88 10.00
CA ARG A 125 -14.68 -5.37 8.95
C ARG A 125 -14.07 -4.18 8.19
N TRP A 126 -13.24 -3.37 8.83
CA TRP A 126 -12.61 -2.19 8.25
C TRP A 126 -11.38 -2.50 7.40
N VAL A 127 -10.75 -3.66 7.55
CA VAL A 127 -9.51 -4.04 6.83
C VAL A 127 -9.70 -4.15 5.31
N TRP A 128 -10.85 -4.61 4.85
CA TRP A 128 -11.03 -5.09 3.46
C TRP A 128 -10.90 -4.00 2.39
N MET A 129 -11.67 -2.92 2.47
CA MET A 129 -11.63 -1.86 1.45
C MET A 129 -10.27 -1.14 1.39
N PRO A 130 -9.62 -0.77 2.52
CA PRO A 130 -8.28 -0.21 2.51
C PRO A 130 -7.24 -1.20 1.99
N TRP A 131 -7.36 -2.49 2.32
CA TRP A 131 -6.49 -3.53 1.75
C TRP A 131 -6.64 -3.57 0.23
N PHE A 132 -7.87 -3.66 -0.28
CA PHE A 132 -8.14 -3.71 -1.71
C PHE A 132 -7.54 -2.50 -2.46
N LYS A 133 -7.78 -1.27 -1.96
CA LYS A 133 -7.20 -0.05 -2.55
C LYS A 133 -5.68 -0.06 -2.58
N ASN A 134 -5.04 -0.53 -1.51
CA ASN A 134 -3.57 -0.61 -1.43
C ASN A 134 -2.99 -1.77 -2.25
N ALA A 135 -3.77 -2.82 -2.48
CA ALA A 135 -3.32 -4.01 -3.16
C ALA A 135 -3.29 -3.86 -4.68
N ILE A 136 -4.18 -3.04 -5.26
CA ILE A 136 -4.30 -2.84 -6.72
C ILE A 136 -2.93 -2.56 -7.37
N PRO A 137 -2.12 -1.56 -6.94
CA PRO A 137 -0.84 -1.28 -7.60
C PRO A 137 0.14 -2.46 -7.54
N VAL A 138 0.18 -3.17 -6.40
CA VAL A 138 1.04 -4.33 -6.22
C VAL A 138 0.59 -5.49 -7.11
N TRP A 139 -0.71 -5.77 -7.15
CA TRP A 139 -1.29 -6.81 -8.00
C TRP A 139 -1.03 -6.57 -9.47
N LEU A 140 -1.25 -5.35 -9.94
CA LEU A 140 -1.00 -4.97 -11.32
C LEU A 140 0.48 -5.13 -11.68
N ALA A 141 1.39 -4.64 -10.84
CA ALA A 141 2.82 -4.82 -11.06
C ALA A 141 3.24 -6.29 -11.04
N THR A 142 2.68 -7.12 -10.17
CA THR A 142 2.94 -8.58 -10.17
C THR A 142 2.43 -9.26 -11.44
N ILE A 143 1.24 -8.89 -11.93
CA ILE A 143 0.69 -9.41 -13.18
C ILE A 143 1.57 -9.01 -14.36
N VAL A 144 2.01 -7.75 -14.42
CA VAL A 144 2.97 -7.26 -15.42
C VAL A 144 4.26 -8.07 -15.40
N LEU A 145 4.85 -8.33 -14.22
CA LEU A 145 6.06 -9.16 -14.12
C LEU A 145 5.82 -10.60 -14.60
N GLY A 146 4.63 -11.16 -14.37
CA GLY A 146 4.23 -12.45 -14.93
C GLY A 146 4.12 -12.42 -16.46
N PHE A 147 3.51 -11.38 -17.02
CA PHE A 147 3.41 -11.20 -18.47
C PHE A 147 4.79 -10.98 -19.12
N SER A 148 5.67 -10.19 -18.49
CA SER A 148 7.05 -10.03 -18.94
C SER A 148 7.79 -11.36 -18.97
N LEU A 149 7.52 -12.24 -18.00
CA LEU A 149 8.09 -13.58 -18.00
C LEU A 149 7.54 -14.42 -19.17
N ALA A 150 6.25 -14.31 -19.48
CA ALA A 150 5.65 -14.98 -20.63
C ALA A 150 6.29 -14.53 -21.95
N GLU A 151 6.50 -13.23 -22.12
CA GLU A 151 7.13 -12.64 -23.31
C GLU A 151 8.56 -13.16 -23.53
N ILE A 152 9.33 -13.38 -22.46
CA ILE A 152 10.68 -13.97 -22.57
C ILE A 152 10.63 -15.41 -23.10
N PHE A 153 9.62 -16.19 -22.73
CA PHE A 153 9.48 -17.58 -23.17
C PHE A 153 8.75 -17.73 -24.52
N LEU A 154 7.99 -16.72 -24.93
CA LEU A 154 7.15 -16.71 -26.14
C LEU A 154 7.30 -15.37 -26.89
N PRO A 155 8.52 -15.05 -27.37
CA PRO A 155 8.80 -13.73 -27.94
C PRO A 155 8.00 -13.48 -29.21
N GLY A 156 7.29 -12.35 -29.26
CA GLY A 156 6.58 -11.89 -30.47
C GLY A 156 5.35 -12.70 -30.86
N ASP A 157 4.92 -13.66 -30.02
CA ASP A 157 3.78 -14.54 -30.28
C ASP A 157 2.55 -14.13 -29.43
N ALA A 158 2.34 -12.83 -29.28
CA ALA A 158 1.16 -12.24 -28.62
C ALA A 158 -0.13 -12.38 -29.47
N ALA A 159 -0.24 -13.47 -30.23
CA ALA A 159 -1.45 -13.86 -30.92
C ALA A 159 -2.56 -14.23 -29.91
N VAL A 160 -3.82 -14.09 -30.34
CA VAL A 160 -5.00 -14.46 -29.54
C VAL A 160 -4.90 -15.92 -29.04
N ASP A 161 -4.23 -16.79 -29.79
CA ASP A 161 -4.05 -18.20 -29.47
C ASP A 161 -3.19 -18.44 -28.21
N ASN A 162 -2.24 -17.55 -27.91
CA ASN A 162 -1.39 -17.64 -26.73
C ASN A 162 -1.91 -16.81 -25.54
N LEU A 163 -3.01 -16.08 -25.70
CA LEU A 163 -3.63 -15.27 -24.65
C LEU A 163 -3.87 -16.07 -23.34
N PRO A 164 -4.35 -17.34 -23.37
CA PRO A 164 -4.50 -18.14 -22.16
C PRO A 164 -3.17 -18.40 -21.43
N VAL A 165 -2.06 -18.51 -22.17
CA VAL A 165 -0.73 -18.74 -21.61
C VAL A 165 -0.22 -17.48 -20.92
N TYR A 166 -0.34 -16.31 -21.56
CA TYR A 166 0.00 -15.01 -20.97
C TYR A 166 -0.81 -14.75 -19.69
N LEU A 167 -2.13 -14.94 -19.75
CA LEU A 167 -3.00 -14.86 -18.57
C LEU A 167 -2.56 -15.84 -17.49
N GLY A 168 -2.18 -17.06 -17.87
CA GLY A 168 -1.67 -18.09 -16.97
C GLY A 168 -0.48 -17.59 -16.15
N TYR A 169 0.54 -17.01 -16.77
CA TYR A 169 1.71 -16.48 -16.07
C TYR A 169 1.36 -15.31 -15.13
N GLY A 170 0.55 -14.36 -15.59
CA GLY A 170 0.12 -13.21 -14.77
C GLY A 170 -0.73 -13.63 -13.56
N LEU A 171 -1.75 -14.48 -13.79
CA LEU A 171 -2.63 -14.99 -12.74
C LEU A 171 -1.86 -15.85 -11.74
N ARG A 172 -0.91 -16.65 -12.20
CA ARG A 172 -0.06 -17.49 -11.35
C ARG A 172 0.73 -16.64 -10.33
N ALA A 173 1.42 -15.62 -10.82
CA ALA A 173 2.18 -14.71 -9.98
C ALA A 173 1.25 -13.98 -9.00
N TRP A 174 0.11 -13.48 -9.49
CA TRP A 174 -0.87 -12.76 -8.69
C TRP A 174 -1.46 -13.61 -7.56
N VAL A 175 -1.90 -14.84 -7.84
CA VAL A 175 -2.49 -15.76 -6.87
C VAL A 175 -1.53 -16.10 -5.73
N CYS A 176 -0.22 -16.24 -6.02
CA CYS A 176 0.80 -16.45 -4.99
C CYS A 176 1.06 -15.20 -4.14
N VAL A 177 1.06 -14.00 -4.74
CA VAL A 177 1.33 -12.74 -4.03
C VAL A 177 0.15 -12.27 -3.20
N LEU A 178 -1.09 -12.52 -3.64
CA LEU A 178 -2.32 -12.06 -3.00
C LEU A 178 -2.37 -12.35 -1.48
N PRO A 179 -2.19 -13.61 -1.01
CA PRO A 179 -2.27 -13.89 0.41
C PRO A 179 -1.06 -13.33 1.19
N ILE A 180 0.13 -13.26 0.58
CA ILE A 180 1.31 -12.65 1.20
C ILE A 180 1.07 -11.16 1.45
N HIS A 181 0.55 -10.45 0.44
CA HIS A 181 0.22 -9.03 0.56
C HIS A 181 -0.86 -8.81 1.63
N LEU A 182 -1.88 -9.67 1.71
CA LEU A 182 -2.89 -9.61 2.79
C LEU A 182 -2.27 -9.80 4.17
N GLY A 183 -1.38 -10.78 4.35
CA GLY A 183 -0.70 -11.01 5.62
C GLY A 183 0.19 -9.83 6.03
N LEU A 184 0.96 -9.27 5.09
CA LEU A 184 1.74 -8.04 5.32
C LEU A 184 0.82 -6.86 5.65
N PHE A 185 -0.29 -6.69 4.93
CA PHE A 185 -1.27 -5.65 5.22
C PHE A 185 -1.86 -5.80 6.63
N ALA A 186 -2.22 -7.01 7.06
CA ALA A 186 -2.71 -7.27 8.40
C ALA A 186 -1.62 -7.01 9.45
N PHE A 187 -0.36 -7.37 9.17
CA PHE A 187 0.76 -7.13 10.08
C PHE A 187 1.01 -5.63 10.33
N GLN A 188 0.98 -4.79 9.29
CA GLN A 188 1.16 -3.34 9.50
C GLN A 188 0.00 -2.73 10.31
N TRP A 189 -1.23 -3.23 10.12
CA TRP A 189 -2.39 -2.82 10.90
C TRP A 189 -2.25 -3.26 12.36
N LEU A 190 -1.77 -4.49 12.57
CA LEU A 190 -1.46 -5.02 13.89
C LEU A 190 -0.46 -4.11 14.61
N ALA A 191 0.63 -3.72 13.94
CA ALA A 191 1.62 -2.79 14.50
C ALA A 191 1.00 -1.42 14.88
N GLY A 192 0.12 -0.89 14.02
CA GLY A 192 -0.61 0.36 14.29
C GLY A 192 -1.58 0.26 15.47
N ILE A 193 -2.26 -0.86 15.63
CA ILE A 193 -3.19 -1.12 16.73
C ILE A 193 -2.46 -1.36 18.04
N LEU A 194 -1.38 -2.15 18.05
CA LEU A 194 -0.53 -2.39 19.22
C LEU A 194 0.02 -1.08 19.81
N ARG A 195 0.26 -0.07 18.97
CA ARG A 195 0.68 1.27 19.41
C ARG A 195 -0.40 1.99 20.24
N LEU A 196 -1.68 1.74 19.95
CA LEU A 196 -2.86 2.44 20.48
C LEU A 196 -3.70 1.61 21.46
N GLN A 197 -3.09 0.63 22.12
CA GLN A 197 -3.80 -0.18 23.11
C GLN A 197 -4.04 0.58 24.42
N LYS A 198 -5.27 0.44 24.93
CA LYS A 198 -5.72 0.99 26.22
C LYS A 198 -5.48 2.51 26.28
N ASN A 199 -4.97 3.01 27.40
CA ASN A 199 -4.65 4.42 27.58
C ASN A 199 -3.15 4.73 27.37
N THR A 200 -2.38 3.82 26.77
CA THR A 200 -0.95 4.03 26.51
C THR A 200 -0.67 4.27 25.03
N ILE A 201 0.20 5.23 24.72
CA ILE A 201 0.70 5.43 23.35
C ILE A 201 2.15 4.94 23.30
N ARG A 202 2.37 3.76 22.73
CA ARG A 202 3.71 3.14 22.69
C ARG A 202 4.50 3.62 21.47
N ARG A 203 4.85 4.90 21.44
CA ARG A 203 5.58 5.51 20.30
C ARG A 203 6.96 4.88 20.06
N TRP A 204 7.59 4.33 21.11
CA TRP A 204 8.90 3.69 21.01
C TRP A 204 8.91 2.44 20.12
N LEU A 205 7.75 1.79 19.91
CA LEU A 205 7.63 0.62 19.03
C LEU A 205 8.02 0.90 17.57
N HIS A 206 8.04 2.17 17.14
CA HIS A 206 8.37 2.46 15.74
C HIS A 206 9.78 2.02 15.35
N LEU A 207 10.77 2.13 16.26
CA LEU A 207 12.16 1.74 16.02
C LEU A 207 12.33 0.23 15.85
N PRO A 208 11.92 -0.64 16.81
CA PRO A 208 12.11 -2.08 16.66
C PRO A 208 11.31 -2.67 15.49
N PHE A 209 10.09 -2.19 15.22
CA PHE A 209 9.32 -2.66 14.07
C PHE A 209 9.98 -2.27 12.75
N LEU A 210 10.37 -0.99 12.57
CA LEU A 210 10.97 -0.55 11.31
C LEU A 210 12.37 -1.17 11.11
N GLY A 211 13.18 -1.22 12.16
CA GLY A 211 14.51 -1.85 12.14
C GLY A 211 14.42 -3.34 11.83
N GLY A 212 13.52 -4.07 12.51
CA GLY A 212 13.31 -5.49 12.25
C GLY A 212 12.85 -5.78 10.82
N VAL A 213 11.97 -4.95 10.27
CA VAL A 213 11.49 -5.08 8.89
C VAL A 213 12.60 -4.79 7.87
N LEU A 214 13.40 -3.76 8.09
CA LEU A 214 14.55 -3.45 7.21
C LEU A 214 15.57 -4.60 7.21
N VAL A 215 15.91 -5.12 8.39
CA VAL A 215 16.81 -6.28 8.51
C VAL A 215 16.21 -7.50 7.82
N PHE A 216 14.93 -7.79 8.03
CA PHE A 216 14.24 -8.91 7.40
C PHE A 216 14.30 -8.84 5.87
N PHE A 217 13.92 -7.71 5.27
CA PHE A 217 13.95 -7.57 3.81
C PHE A 217 15.37 -7.54 3.24
N TYR A 218 16.34 -6.97 3.96
CA TYR A 218 17.75 -7.02 3.56
C TYR A 218 18.29 -8.46 3.55
N LEU A 219 18.01 -9.24 4.58
CA LEU A 219 18.40 -10.65 4.66
C LEU A 219 17.70 -11.51 3.59
N LEU A 220 16.41 -11.24 3.33
CA LEU A 220 15.66 -11.89 2.26
C LEU A 220 16.23 -11.56 0.87
N LEU A 221 16.59 -10.30 0.62
CA LEU A 221 17.14 -9.89 -0.68
C LEU A 221 18.54 -10.49 -0.89
N THR A 222 19.38 -10.50 0.14
CA THR A 222 20.73 -11.08 0.07
C THR A 222 20.69 -12.60 -0.11
N SER A 223 19.74 -13.31 0.51
CA SER A 223 19.54 -14.74 0.24
C SER A 223 19.13 -14.99 -1.20
N LEU A 224 18.26 -14.13 -1.76
CA LEU A 224 17.80 -14.21 -3.14
C LEU A 224 18.87 -13.84 -4.17
N MET A 225 19.83 -12.98 -3.85
CA MET A 225 20.92 -12.59 -4.76
C MET A 225 22.15 -13.50 -4.65
N GLU A 226 22.12 -14.54 -3.81
CA GLU A 226 23.23 -15.46 -3.55
C GLU A 226 24.55 -14.75 -3.17
N THR A 227 24.50 -13.53 -2.64
CA THR A 227 25.68 -12.74 -2.33
C THR A 227 26.58 -13.45 -1.31
N THR A 228 27.88 -13.16 -1.40
CA THR A 228 28.99 -13.77 -0.63
C THR A 228 28.99 -13.44 0.86
N LEU A 229 27.93 -12.83 1.39
CA LEU A 229 27.82 -12.61 2.83
C LEU A 229 27.92 -13.96 3.54
N PRO A 230 28.71 -14.07 4.62
CA PRO A 230 28.83 -15.29 5.42
C PRO A 230 27.57 -15.46 6.29
N LEU A 231 26.40 -15.44 5.67
CA LEU A 231 25.17 -15.91 6.29
C LEU A 231 25.33 -17.39 6.52
N SER A 232 25.04 -17.84 7.75
CA SER A 232 25.00 -19.26 8.03
C SER A 232 24.07 -19.96 7.03
N GLN A 233 24.44 -21.15 6.58
CA GLN A 233 23.63 -21.95 5.65
C GLN A 233 22.19 -22.14 6.17
N ILE A 234 22.04 -22.20 7.50
CA ILE A 234 20.75 -22.26 8.19
C ILE A 234 19.90 -21.03 7.89
N LEU A 235 20.43 -19.81 8.05
CA LEU A 235 19.69 -18.58 7.78
C LEU A 235 19.28 -18.50 6.31
N ARG A 236 20.19 -18.83 5.38
CA ARG A 236 19.88 -18.84 3.94
C ARG A 236 18.75 -19.84 3.63
N SER A 237 18.76 -21.03 4.25
CA SER A 237 17.69 -22.02 4.09
C SER A 237 16.33 -21.51 4.58
N ILE A 238 16.31 -20.84 5.75
CA ILE A 238 15.09 -20.23 6.30
C ILE A 238 14.51 -19.18 5.34
N PHE A 239 15.33 -18.23 4.87
CA PHE A 239 14.86 -17.17 3.98
C PHE A 239 14.43 -17.70 2.60
N ASN A 240 15.12 -18.71 2.07
CA ASN A 240 14.70 -19.38 0.83
C ASN A 240 13.36 -20.10 1.01
N THR A 241 13.12 -20.71 2.17
CA THR A 241 11.83 -21.33 2.51
C THR A 241 10.73 -20.27 2.63
N LEU A 242 11.02 -19.11 3.21
CA LEU A 242 10.07 -17.99 3.28
C LEU A 242 9.76 -17.40 1.90
N ALA A 243 10.74 -17.38 0.99
CA ALA A 243 10.56 -16.93 -0.39
C ALA A 243 9.87 -17.97 -1.30
N PHE A 244 9.68 -19.21 -0.83
CA PHE A 244 9.13 -20.31 -1.62
C PHE A 244 7.82 -19.95 -2.34
N PRO A 245 6.80 -19.33 -1.69
CA PRO A 245 5.57 -18.97 -2.38
C PRO A 245 5.76 -18.01 -3.55
N LEU A 246 6.70 -17.08 -3.43
CA LEU A 246 7.04 -16.14 -4.50
C LEU A 246 7.74 -16.85 -5.65
N HIS A 247 8.71 -17.73 -5.35
CA HIS A 247 9.37 -18.54 -6.38
C HIS A 247 8.39 -19.40 -7.17
N SER A 248 7.42 -20.03 -6.50
CA SER A 248 6.40 -20.85 -7.16
C SER A 248 5.44 -20.03 -8.02
N GLY A 249 5.25 -18.74 -7.73
CA GLY A 249 4.45 -17.82 -8.56
C GLY A 249 5.06 -17.57 -9.94
N PHE A 250 6.39 -17.54 -10.04
CA PHE A 250 7.11 -17.26 -11.29
C PHE A 250 7.76 -18.51 -11.94
N ARG A 251 7.62 -19.69 -11.34
CA ARG A 251 8.08 -20.96 -11.91
C ARG A 251 6.89 -21.85 -12.24
N GLN A 252 6.99 -22.63 -13.31
CA GLN A 252 6.00 -23.68 -13.61
C GLN A 252 6.02 -24.76 -12.52
N GLY A 253 4.85 -25.24 -12.10
CA GLY A 253 4.71 -26.25 -11.03
C GLY A 253 3.36 -26.20 -10.30
N SER A 254 3.19 -26.98 -9.24
CA SER A 254 1.97 -26.94 -8.43
C SER A 254 1.80 -25.59 -7.70
N LEU A 255 0.58 -25.06 -7.69
CA LEU A 255 0.21 -23.82 -6.98
C LEU A 255 -0.42 -24.07 -5.61
N LEU A 256 -0.80 -25.31 -5.32
CA LEU A 256 -1.57 -25.59 -4.12
C LEU A 256 -0.75 -25.33 -2.85
N SER A 257 0.49 -25.85 -2.79
CA SER A 257 1.37 -25.64 -1.63
C SER A 257 1.74 -24.17 -1.37
N PRO A 258 2.21 -23.36 -2.34
CA PRO A 258 2.56 -21.96 -2.07
C PRO A 258 1.35 -21.12 -1.65
N VAL A 259 0.18 -21.38 -2.25
CA VAL A 259 -1.06 -20.66 -1.92
C VAL A 259 -1.53 -21.01 -0.51
N ILE A 260 -1.51 -22.28 -0.11
CA ILE A 260 -1.87 -22.68 1.26
C ILE A 260 -0.93 -22.04 2.28
N ILE A 261 0.38 -22.07 2.04
CA ILE A 261 1.37 -21.43 2.93
C ILE A 261 1.06 -19.93 3.06
N GLY A 262 0.81 -19.25 1.94
CA GLY A 262 0.42 -17.85 1.93
C GLY A 262 -0.88 -17.60 2.71
N LEU A 263 -1.90 -18.43 2.52
CA LEU A 263 -3.19 -18.31 3.21
C LEU A 263 -3.05 -18.53 4.72
N VAL A 264 -2.27 -19.52 5.16
CA VAL A 264 -1.98 -19.74 6.58
C VAL A 264 -1.29 -18.51 7.17
N PHE A 265 -0.31 -17.93 6.46
CA PHE A 265 0.32 -16.68 6.87
C PHE A 265 -0.71 -15.54 6.99
N ALA A 266 -1.54 -15.32 5.96
CA ALA A 266 -2.57 -14.28 5.98
C ALA A 266 -3.57 -14.44 7.13
N LEU A 267 -4.09 -15.66 7.32
CA LEU A 267 -5.06 -15.99 8.36
C LEU A 267 -4.45 -15.84 9.76
N SER A 268 -3.20 -16.26 9.95
CA SER A 268 -2.50 -16.07 11.23
C SER A 268 -2.34 -14.59 11.58
N MET A 269 -1.98 -13.75 10.60
CA MET A 269 -1.85 -12.30 10.81
C MET A 269 -3.22 -11.64 11.08
N LEU A 270 -4.28 -12.05 10.39
CA LEU A 270 -5.63 -11.58 10.68
C LEU A 270 -6.13 -12.02 12.07
N ALA A 271 -5.78 -13.23 12.51
CA ALA A 271 -6.11 -13.72 13.85
C ALA A 271 -5.37 -12.91 14.92
N LEU A 272 -4.07 -12.65 14.75
CA LEU A 272 -3.30 -11.80 15.65
C LEU A 272 -3.86 -10.37 15.70
N LEU A 273 -4.23 -9.82 14.54
CA LEU A 273 -4.89 -8.53 14.44
C LEU A 273 -6.20 -8.49 15.24
N TYR A 274 -7.06 -9.50 15.08
CA TYR A 274 -8.32 -9.63 15.81
C TYR A 274 -8.10 -9.69 17.33
N LEU A 275 -7.11 -10.46 17.79
CA LEU A 275 -6.77 -10.58 19.21
C LEU A 275 -6.24 -9.25 19.76
N ALA A 276 -5.31 -8.60 19.07
CA ALA A 276 -4.73 -7.33 19.50
C ALA A 276 -5.75 -6.18 19.50
N ALA A 277 -6.74 -6.22 18.61
CA ALA A 277 -7.79 -5.22 18.48
C ALA A 277 -8.77 -5.20 19.67
N ARG A 278 -8.82 -6.23 20.52
CA ARG A 278 -9.69 -6.26 21.71
C ARG A 278 -9.45 -5.06 22.64
N ASP A 279 -8.20 -4.66 22.79
CA ASP A 279 -7.77 -3.56 23.67
C ASP A 279 -7.61 -2.21 22.93
N PHE A 280 -8.07 -2.09 21.68
CA PHE A 280 -7.82 -0.93 20.83
C PHE A 280 -8.58 0.34 21.26
N ASN A 281 -7.94 1.49 21.41
CA ASN A 281 -8.63 2.71 21.83
C ASN A 281 -9.25 3.49 20.65
N LEU A 282 -10.56 3.34 20.45
CA LEU A 282 -11.30 3.98 19.35
C LEU A 282 -11.34 5.50 19.43
N THR A 283 -11.52 6.07 20.62
CA THR A 283 -11.56 7.53 20.79
C THR A 283 -10.26 8.17 20.38
N ARG A 284 -9.12 7.53 20.70
CA ARG A 284 -7.80 8.01 20.27
C ARG A 284 -7.57 7.83 18.78
N ALA A 285 -8.03 6.71 18.22
CA ALA A 285 -7.96 6.49 16.79
C ALA A 285 -8.70 7.59 16.01
N ALA A 286 -9.92 7.93 16.45
CA ALA A 286 -10.71 9.02 15.89
C ALA A 286 -9.99 10.38 15.98
N GLN A 287 -9.43 10.72 17.15
CA GLN A 287 -8.67 11.96 17.35
C GLN A 287 -7.46 12.07 16.41
N GLU A 288 -6.76 10.97 16.13
CA GLU A 288 -5.62 10.98 15.21
C GLU A 288 -6.04 11.13 13.73
N THR A 289 -7.23 10.66 13.35
CA THR A 289 -7.65 10.61 11.94
C THR A 289 -8.65 11.70 11.53
N GLN A 290 -9.30 12.38 12.47
CA GLN A 290 -10.32 13.39 12.20
C GLN A 290 -9.85 14.44 11.20
N THR A 291 -8.68 15.03 11.46
CA THR A 291 -8.16 16.09 10.61
C THR A 291 -7.73 15.62 9.20
N LEU A 292 -7.36 14.35 9.06
CA LEU A 292 -7.00 13.79 7.75
C LEU A 292 -8.23 13.53 6.90
N ASN A 293 -9.28 12.99 7.52
CA ASN A 293 -10.55 12.77 6.84
C ASN A 293 -11.17 14.09 6.39
N LEU A 294 -11.14 15.12 7.25
CA LEU A 294 -11.59 16.46 6.88
C LEU A 294 -10.83 17.00 5.66
N VAL A 295 -9.51 16.86 5.62
CA VAL A 295 -8.70 17.28 4.46
C VAL A 295 -9.05 16.49 3.20
N GLN A 296 -9.29 15.17 3.32
CA GLN A 296 -9.69 14.34 2.19
C GLN A 296 -11.08 14.71 1.66
N ASP A 297 -12.03 14.98 2.55
CA ASP A 297 -13.38 15.39 2.18
C ASP A 297 -13.36 16.74 1.47
N LEU A 298 -12.62 17.73 2.00
CA LEU A 298 -12.46 19.03 1.33
C LEU A 298 -11.84 18.88 -0.06
N GLN A 299 -10.83 18.03 -0.23
CA GLN A 299 -10.24 17.77 -1.56
C GLN A 299 -11.26 17.13 -2.51
N ARG A 300 -12.07 16.18 -2.02
CA ARG A 300 -13.07 15.46 -2.82
C ARG A 300 -14.20 16.36 -3.31
N TYR A 301 -14.60 17.34 -2.51
CA TYR A 301 -15.63 18.32 -2.88
C TYR A 301 -15.08 19.57 -3.59
N GLY A 302 -13.79 19.59 -3.94
CA GLY A 302 -13.17 20.69 -4.70
C GLY A 302 -12.73 21.90 -3.87
N PHE A 303 -12.85 21.86 -2.53
CA PHE A 303 -12.37 22.90 -1.61
C PHE A 303 -10.85 22.78 -1.37
N THR A 304 -10.07 22.81 -2.45
CA THR A 304 -8.62 22.52 -2.40
C THR A 304 -7.83 23.56 -1.61
N ASP A 305 -8.27 24.82 -1.58
CA ASP A 305 -7.55 25.89 -0.86
C ASP A 305 -7.74 25.78 0.66
N SER A 306 -8.96 25.47 1.13
CA SER A 306 -9.21 25.15 2.54
C SER A 306 -8.42 23.92 2.98
N ALA A 307 -8.34 22.88 2.14
CA ALA A 307 -7.53 21.70 2.42
C ALA A 307 -6.03 22.05 2.55
N LYS A 308 -5.49 22.90 1.65
CA LYS A 308 -4.10 23.38 1.72
C LYS A 308 -3.86 24.19 2.99
N GLN A 309 -4.78 25.07 3.38
CA GLN A 309 -4.66 25.89 4.59
C GLN A 309 -4.56 25.02 5.85
N ILE A 310 -5.41 24.00 5.97
CA ILE A 310 -5.40 23.07 7.11
C ILE A 310 -4.10 22.26 7.12
N GLN A 311 -3.65 21.75 5.96
CA GLN A 311 -2.36 21.06 5.85
C GLN A 311 -1.19 21.99 6.27
N GLN A 312 -1.24 23.26 5.90
CA GLN A 312 -0.22 24.25 6.25
C GLN A 312 -0.21 24.54 7.75
N GLN A 313 -1.37 24.74 8.37
CA GLN A 313 -1.49 24.92 9.83
C GLN A 313 -0.95 23.71 10.60
N GLN A 314 -1.24 22.49 10.13
CA GLN A 314 -0.69 21.26 10.74
C GLN A 314 0.83 21.18 10.63
N ARG A 315 1.40 21.54 9.47
CA ARG A 315 2.85 21.56 9.26
C ARG A 315 3.56 22.57 10.17
N LEU A 316 2.96 23.76 10.29
CA LEU A 316 3.46 24.82 11.17
C LEU A 316 3.35 24.43 12.65
N GLY A 317 2.51 23.45 12.98
CA GLY A 317 2.35 22.92 14.32
C GLY A 317 1.47 23.80 15.20
N ALA A 318 0.51 24.51 14.62
CA ALA A 318 -0.38 25.45 15.30
C ALA A 318 -1.21 24.84 16.46
N GLY A 319 -1.23 23.51 16.61
CA GLY A 319 -1.86 22.78 17.71
C GLY A 319 -0.93 21.91 18.57
N ARG A 320 0.40 22.01 18.41
CA ARG A 320 1.36 21.28 19.27
C ARG A 320 1.82 22.15 20.44
N LYS A 321 2.03 21.53 21.60
CA LYS A 321 2.68 22.17 22.75
C LYS A 321 3.95 22.87 22.25
N THR A 322 4.02 24.18 22.46
CA THR A 322 5.12 25.02 21.98
C THR A 322 6.43 24.37 22.41
N VAL A 323 7.29 24.07 21.43
CA VAL A 323 8.68 23.71 21.73
C VAL A 323 9.20 24.86 22.57
N ARG A 324 9.78 24.57 23.74
CA ARG A 324 10.39 25.59 24.61
C ARG A 324 11.19 26.52 23.70
N LEU A 325 10.72 27.74 23.54
CA LEU A 325 11.43 28.76 22.79
C LEU A 325 12.80 28.85 23.46
N PRO A 326 13.90 28.60 22.76
CA PRO A 326 15.18 28.81 23.37
C PRO A 326 15.26 30.28 23.74
N ALA A 327 15.60 30.57 24.99
CA ALA A 327 15.69 31.92 25.54
C ALA A 327 16.93 32.65 25.02
N TYR A 328 17.15 32.66 23.70
CA TYR A 328 18.20 33.45 23.06
C TYR A 328 17.57 34.77 22.59
N PRO A 329 17.90 35.91 23.21
CA PRO A 329 17.47 37.20 22.69
C PRO A 329 18.15 37.53 21.35
N GLY A 330 17.45 38.24 20.47
CA GLY A 330 18.03 38.85 19.26
C GLY A 330 17.96 38.03 17.96
N PRO A 331 18.80 38.34 16.95
CA PRO A 331 18.74 37.78 15.58
C PRO A 331 18.84 36.25 15.51
N ALA A 332 19.46 35.63 16.52
CA ALA A 332 19.56 34.18 16.65
C ALA A 332 18.19 33.49 16.79
N ALA A 333 17.19 34.16 17.38
CA ALA A 333 15.82 33.64 17.47
C ALA A 333 15.12 33.59 16.09
N LEU A 334 15.44 34.55 15.21
CA LEU A 334 14.93 34.58 13.83
C LEU A 334 15.56 33.47 12.99
N LEU A 335 16.88 33.30 13.05
CA LEU A 335 17.56 32.18 12.39
C LEU A 335 17.06 30.83 12.89
N TRP A 336 16.84 30.67 14.21
CA TRP A 336 16.28 29.45 14.75
C TRP A 336 14.88 29.18 14.25
N LYS A 337 14.01 30.21 14.20
CA LYS A 337 12.67 30.13 13.61
C LYS A 337 12.74 29.71 12.15
N ASP A 338 13.63 30.29 11.36
CA ASP A 338 13.77 30.00 9.93
C ASP A 338 14.31 28.59 9.68
N ILE A 339 15.27 28.13 10.48
CA ILE A 339 15.78 26.74 10.42
C ILE A 339 14.67 25.75 10.79
N LEU A 340 13.88 26.04 11.84
CA LEU A 340 12.77 25.19 12.26
C LEU A 340 11.62 25.19 11.24
N GLN A 341 11.32 26.34 10.64
CA GLN A 341 10.34 26.46 9.57
C GLN A 341 10.81 25.75 8.31
N SER A 342 12.07 25.89 7.90
CA SER A 342 12.69 25.21 6.77
C SER A 342 12.68 23.68 6.94
N ARG A 343 13.07 23.18 8.13
CA ARG A 343 12.96 21.74 8.45
C ARG A 343 11.53 21.22 8.45
N ARG A 344 10.53 22.06 8.73
CA ARG A 344 9.10 21.69 8.74
C ARG A 344 8.42 21.91 7.38
N SER A 345 8.98 22.74 6.50
CA SER A 345 8.40 23.11 5.21
C SER A 345 8.96 22.30 4.04
N LEU A 346 10.12 21.64 4.18
CA LEU A 346 10.73 20.78 3.16
C LEU A 346 9.73 19.77 2.57
N ARG A 347 9.38 19.95 1.29
CA ARG A 347 8.53 19.01 0.52
C ARG A 347 9.42 18.13 -0.35
N LEU A 348 9.09 16.84 -0.47
CA LEU A 348 9.64 15.95 -1.50
C LEU A 348 9.45 16.50 -2.93
N PRO A 349 8.30 17.08 -3.32
CA PRO A 349 8.18 17.74 -4.63
C PRO A 349 9.08 18.96 -4.82
N ASP A 350 9.49 19.67 -3.75
CA ASP A 350 10.44 20.78 -3.88
C ASP A 350 11.87 20.26 -4.12
N ILE A 351 12.21 19.12 -3.54
CA ILE A 351 13.46 18.40 -3.81
C ILE A 351 13.45 17.82 -5.22
N ILE A 352 12.32 17.26 -5.67
CA ILE A 352 12.14 16.74 -7.04
C ILE A 352 12.18 17.89 -8.05
N ASN A 353 11.58 19.05 -7.76
CA ASN A 353 11.68 20.24 -8.61
C ASN A 353 13.11 20.78 -8.64
N CYS A 354 13.84 20.77 -7.52
CA CYS A 354 15.27 21.12 -7.51
C CYS A 354 16.11 20.12 -8.33
N LEU A 355 15.86 18.81 -8.20
CA LEU A 355 16.53 17.77 -8.98
C LEU A 355 16.16 17.84 -10.46
N ALA A 356 14.90 18.15 -10.79
CA ALA A 356 14.43 18.35 -12.16
C ALA A 356 15.05 19.60 -12.78
N LEU A 357 15.17 20.71 -12.02
CA LEU A 357 15.92 21.89 -12.46
C LEU A 357 17.41 21.58 -12.69
N TYR A 358 18.01 20.78 -11.82
CA TYR A 358 19.41 20.37 -11.95
C TYR A 358 19.64 19.42 -13.15
N TRP A 359 18.65 18.57 -13.46
CA TRP A 359 18.66 17.68 -14.62
C TRP A 359 18.28 18.36 -15.96
N LEU A 360 17.53 19.46 -15.94
CA LEU A 360 17.14 20.22 -17.14
C LEU A 360 18.16 21.30 -17.53
N LEU A 361 19.00 21.77 -16.60
CA LEU A 361 20.05 22.75 -16.88
C LEU A 361 21.09 22.37 -17.96
N PRO A 362 21.47 21.08 -18.19
CA PRO A 362 22.35 20.74 -19.31
C PRO A 362 21.66 20.74 -20.69
N PHE A 363 20.33 20.84 -20.78
CA PHE A 363 19.59 20.87 -22.06
C PHE A 363 19.21 22.29 -22.54
N CYS A 364 19.45 23.34 -21.74
CA CYS A 364 19.17 24.74 -22.10
C CYS A 364 20.43 25.57 -22.46
N ARG A 365 21.50 24.93 -22.92
CA ARG A 365 22.61 25.59 -23.63
C ARG A 365 22.74 25.04 -25.04
N ILE A 366 21.87 25.50 -25.93
CA ILE A 366 22.13 25.64 -27.37
C ILE A 366 21.70 27.05 -27.75
#